data_AF-A0A934T3K8-F1
#
_entry.id   AF-A0A934T3K8-F1
#
_cell.length_a   1.000
_cell.length_b   1.000
_cell.length_c   1.000
_cell.angle_alpha   90.00
_cell.angle_beta   90.00
_cell.angle_gamma   90.00
#
_symmetry.space_group_name_H-M   'P 1'
#
loop_
_entity.id
_entity.type
_entity.pdbx_description
1 polymer ?
#
loop_
_entity_poly.entity_id
_entity_poly.type
_entity_poly.pdbx_seq_one_letter_code
_entity_poly.pdbx_strand_id
1 'polypeptide(L)'
;MTFLKLALGLGLIWFIFAFLLVIHEYGHAWAMRRLGMRVDRIVIGTGPVLFRTGEDEFRLLPLIGMAISKDYAKASLEARAVAAAAGPAASLLLGLFLLLAYWLMPAWATLIAAKASLLLAAINLIPLPPFDGFTIVEASLARRGLRIDEGQRRQLFAIGIGTMVLLTLVL
;
A
#
# COMPACT_ATOMS: atom_id res chain seq x y z
N MET A 1 6.67 -6.72 -35.26
CA MET A 1 7.61 -6.05 -34.34
C MET A 1 6.92 -5.10 -33.35
N THR A 2 5.86 -4.38 -33.75
CA THR A 2 5.08 -3.46 -32.88
C THR A 2 4.37 -4.17 -31.72
N PHE A 3 3.71 -5.30 -31.99
CA PHE A 3 3.00 -6.08 -30.95
C PHE A 3 3.92 -6.53 -29.81
N LEU A 4 5.10 -7.06 -30.14
CA LEU A 4 6.08 -7.50 -29.14
C LEU A 4 6.55 -6.33 -28.25
N LYS A 5 6.83 -5.17 -28.83
CA LYS A 5 7.22 -3.97 -28.06
C LYS A 5 6.12 -3.53 -27.09
N LEU A 6 4.86 -3.57 -27.52
CA LEU A 6 3.71 -3.25 -26.66
C LEU A 6 3.57 -4.26 -25.52
N ALA A 7 3.64 -5.56 -25.82
CA ALA A 7 3.56 -6.61 -24.81
C ALA A 7 4.67 -6.49 -23.76
N LEU A 8 5.90 -6.24 -24.19
CA LEU A 8 7.03 -6.02 -23.29
C LEU A 8 6.86 -4.75 -22.43
N GLY A 9 6.36 -3.66 -23.03
CA GLY A 9 6.09 -2.42 -22.31
C GLY A 9 5.04 -2.59 -21.22
N LEU A 10 3.90 -3.22 -21.55
CA LEU A 10 2.84 -3.52 -20.59
C LEU A 10 3.31 -4.49 -19.51
N GLY A 11 4.08 -5.51 -19.87
CA GLY A 11 4.68 -6.45 -18.92
C GLY A 11 5.63 -5.75 -17.94
N LEU A 12 6.45 -4.81 -18.42
CA LEU A 12 7.33 -4.02 -17.57
C LEU A 12 6.56 -3.11 -16.61
N ILE A 13 5.51 -2.43 -17.10
CA ILE A 13 4.65 -1.59 -16.25
C ILE A 13 3.99 -2.44 -15.16
N TRP A 14 3.43 -3.59 -15.53
CA TRP A 14 2.84 -4.55 -14.60
C TRP A 14 3.85 -4.96 -13.52
N PHE A 15 5.07 -5.32 -13.92
CA PHE A 15 6.12 -5.73 -12.99
C PHE A 15 6.52 -4.60 -12.03
N ILE A 16 6.60 -3.35 -12.52
CA ILE A 16 6.87 -2.18 -11.68
C ILE A 16 5.79 -2.05 -10.60
N PHE A 17 4.51 -2.02 -10.97
CA PHE A 17 3.42 -1.86 -9.99
C PHE A 17 3.36 -3.03 -9.00
N ALA A 18 3.53 -4.26 -9.46
CA ALA A 18 3.57 -5.43 -8.58
C ALA A 18 4.74 -5.34 -7.59
N PHE A 19 5.93 -4.93 -8.04
CA PHE A 19 7.09 -4.74 -7.20
C PHE A 19 6.89 -3.64 -6.15
N LEU A 20 6.30 -2.50 -6.53
CA LEU A 20 6.00 -1.41 -5.60
C LEU A 20 5.02 -1.85 -4.50
N LEU A 21 3.97 -2.59 -4.87
CA LEU A 21 3.03 -3.18 -3.90
C LEU A 21 3.71 -4.19 -2.98
N VAL A 22 4.59 -5.05 -3.51
CA VAL A 22 5.38 -5.97 -2.67
C VAL A 22 6.13 -5.21 -1.59
N ILE A 23 6.89 -4.16 -1.95
CA ILE A 23 7.65 -3.38 -0.97
C ILE A 23 6.73 -2.70 0.04
N HIS A 24 5.58 -2.19 -0.39
CA HIS A 24 4.58 -1.57 0.49
C HIS A 24 4.02 -2.57 1.50
N GLU A 25 3.45 -3.69 1.03
CA GLU A 25 2.81 -4.69 1.88
C GLU A 25 3.81 -5.40 2.79
N TYR A 26 5.04 -5.62 2.32
CA TYR A 26 6.10 -6.15 3.16
C TYR A 26 6.56 -5.15 4.24
N GLY A 27 6.42 -3.84 4.02
CA GLY A 27 6.61 -2.83 5.05
C GLY A 27 5.65 -3.05 6.22
N HIS A 28 4.36 -3.20 5.94
CA HIS A 28 3.35 -3.56 6.95
C HIS A 28 3.68 -4.89 7.63
N ALA A 29 3.89 -5.95 6.85
CA ALA A 29 4.16 -7.29 7.37
C ALA A 29 5.40 -7.33 8.26
N TRP A 30 6.45 -6.59 7.90
CA TRP A 30 7.66 -6.46 8.72
C TRP A 30 7.35 -5.82 10.07
N ALA A 31 6.65 -4.69 10.09
CA ALA A 31 6.28 -4.03 11.34
C ALA A 31 5.34 -4.90 12.19
N MET A 32 4.39 -5.60 11.58
CA MET A 32 3.51 -6.54 12.27
C MET A 32 4.30 -7.63 12.99
N ARG A 33 5.23 -8.28 12.30
CA ARG A 33 6.09 -9.33 12.87
C ARG A 33 6.94 -8.79 14.03
N ARG A 34 7.49 -7.58 13.91
CA ARG A 34 8.27 -6.92 14.98
C ARG A 34 7.44 -6.57 16.21
N LEU A 35 6.14 -6.35 16.04
CA LEU A 35 5.19 -6.08 17.12
C LEU A 35 4.57 -7.38 17.70
N GLY A 36 5.08 -8.55 17.30
CA GLY A 36 4.61 -9.84 17.81
C GLY A 36 3.31 -10.35 17.18
N MET A 37 2.81 -9.70 16.11
CA MET A 37 1.67 -10.20 15.35
C MET A 37 2.11 -11.24 14.32
N ARG A 38 1.32 -12.30 14.16
CA ARG A 38 1.51 -13.26 13.06
C ARG A 38 0.94 -12.68 11.76
N VAL A 39 1.70 -12.72 10.68
CA VAL A 39 1.20 -12.40 9.33
C VAL A 39 0.61 -13.67 8.74
N ASP A 40 -0.66 -13.66 8.38
CA ASP A 40 -1.37 -14.83 7.86
C ASP A 40 -1.36 -14.88 6.34
N ARG A 41 -1.39 -13.71 5.68
CA ARG A 41 -1.37 -13.60 4.22
C ARG A 41 -0.89 -12.22 3.78
N ILE A 42 -0.14 -12.18 2.69
CA ILE A 42 0.23 -10.96 1.97
C ILE A 42 -0.37 -11.08 0.57
N VAL A 43 -1.34 -10.25 0.25
CA VAL A 43 -2.01 -10.24 -1.07
C VAL A 43 -1.44 -9.10 -1.89
N ILE A 44 -0.93 -9.43 -3.07
CA ILE A 44 -0.41 -8.47 -4.04
C ILE A 44 -1.34 -8.43 -5.25
N GLY A 45 -2.10 -7.35 -5.39
CA GLY A 45 -3.02 -7.12 -6.49
C GLY A 45 -4.46 -7.56 -6.22
N THR A 46 -5.27 -7.50 -7.26
CA THR A 46 -6.70 -7.85 -7.30
C THR A 46 -7.02 -8.72 -8.52
N GLY A 47 -8.24 -9.27 -8.58
CA GLY A 47 -8.68 -10.14 -9.66
C GLY A 47 -8.22 -11.60 -9.49
N PRO A 48 -8.16 -12.38 -10.59
CA PRO A 48 -7.78 -13.79 -10.56
C PRO A 48 -6.41 -14.02 -9.90
N VAL A 49 -6.31 -15.09 -9.13
CA VAL A 49 -5.04 -15.53 -8.52
C VAL A 49 -4.14 -16.07 -9.62
N LEU A 50 -2.91 -15.54 -9.69
CA LEU A 50 -1.87 -16.06 -10.59
C LEU A 50 -1.16 -17.23 -9.93
N PHE A 51 -0.65 -17.02 -8.72
CA PHE A 51 0.01 -18.05 -7.93
C PHE A 51 -0.01 -17.70 -6.43
N ARG A 52 0.28 -18.71 -5.60
CA ARG A 52 0.47 -18.58 -4.15
C ARG A 52 1.76 -19.25 -3.74
N THR A 53 2.50 -18.63 -2.83
CA THR A 53 3.74 -19.20 -2.27
C THR A 53 3.84 -18.83 -0.80
N GLY A 54 3.74 -19.82 0.10
CA GLY A 54 3.73 -19.57 1.54
C GLY A 54 2.60 -18.62 1.96
N GLU A 55 2.98 -17.47 2.54
CA GLU A 55 2.06 -16.40 2.96
C GLU A 55 1.64 -15.48 1.79
N ASP A 56 2.31 -15.55 0.64
CA ASP A 56 2.09 -14.64 -0.48
C ASP A 56 1.03 -15.14 -1.46
N GLU A 57 0.16 -14.22 -1.90
CA GLU A 57 -0.83 -14.44 -2.95
C GLU A 57 -0.74 -13.33 -4.00
N PHE A 58 -0.27 -13.68 -5.19
CA PHE A 58 -0.16 -12.75 -6.32
C PHE A 58 -1.38 -12.87 -7.23
N ARG A 59 -1.96 -11.72 -7.59
CA ARG A 59 -3.13 -11.62 -8.44
C ARG A 59 -2.84 -10.81 -9.70
N LEU A 60 -3.73 -10.95 -10.68
CA LEU A 60 -3.52 -10.43 -12.04
C LEU A 60 -3.36 -8.90 -12.09
N LEU A 61 -4.08 -8.13 -11.28
CA LEU A 61 -4.10 -6.66 -11.39
C LEU A 61 -3.35 -6.04 -10.20
N PRO A 62 -2.14 -5.49 -10.38
CA PRO A 62 -1.32 -4.96 -9.28
C PRO A 62 -1.78 -3.55 -8.89
N LEU A 63 -3.01 -3.44 -8.38
CA LEU A 63 -3.64 -2.16 -8.03
C LEU A 63 -3.80 -1.95 -6.52
N ILE A 64 -4.13 -3.01 -5.78
CA ILE A 64 -4.38 -2.97 -4.33
C ILE A 64 -3.61 -4.12 -3.69
N GLY A 65 -3.04 -3.91 -2.51
CA GLY A 65 -2.42 -4.95 -1.70
C GLY A 65 -3.05 -5.04 -0.32
N MET A 66 -2.80 -6.15 0.39
CA MET A 66 -3.22 -6.34 1.77
C MET A 66 -2.26 -7.23 2.56
N ALA A 67 -1.70 -6.72 3.65
CA ALA A 67 -1.09 -7.51 4.71
C ALA A 67 -2.14 -7.89 5.78
N ILE A 68 -2.45 -9.19 5.88
CA ILE A 68 -3.53 -9.71 6.73
C ILE A 68 -2.93 -10.39 7.97
N SER A 69 -3.43 -10.01 9.14
CA SER A 69 -3.11 -10.63 10.42
C SER A 69 -4.37 -10.75 11.30
N LYS A 70 -4.66 -11.94 11.81
CA LYS A 70 -5.73 -12.19 12.79
C LYS A 70 -5.47 -11.53 14.15
N ASP A 71 -4.20 -11.25 14.46
CA ASP A 71 -3.80 -10.60 15.70
C ASP A 71 -3.98 -9.07 15.61
N TYR A 72 -4.14 -8.52 14.40
CA TYR A 72 -4.26 -7.08 14.18
C TYR A 72 -5.40 -6.43 14.97
N ALA A 73 -6.56 -7.08 15.05
CA ALA A 73 -7.70 -6.56 15.79
C ALA A 73 -7.52 -6.59 17.32
N LYS A 74 -6.65 -7.47 17.82
CA LYS A 74 -6.32 -7.60 19.25
C LYS A 74 -5.19 -6.68 19.69
N ALA A 75 -4.39 -6.20 18.74
CA ALA A 75 -3.27 -5.32 18.99
C ALA A 75 -3.74 -3.93 19.48
N SER A 76 -2.88 -3.26 20.25
CA SER A 76 -3.14 -1.89 20.69
C SER A 76 -3.26 -0.95 19.48
N LEU A 77 -3.99 0.16 19.63
CA LEU A 77 -4.12 1.16 18.57
C LEU A 77 -2.74 1.71 18.12
N GLU A 78 -1.79 1.79 19.04
CA GLU A 78 -0.44 2.25 18.76
C GLU A 78 0.34 1.24 17.91
N ALA A 79 0.26 -0.05 18.24
CA ALA A 79 0.87 -1.10 17.44
C ALA A 79 0.26 -1.15 16.03
N ARG A 80 -1.06 -1.00 15.92
CA ARG A 80 -1.76 -0.90 14.63
C ARG A 80 -1.31 0.33 13.83
N ALA A 81 -1.16 1.49 14.48
CA ALA A 81 -0.66 2.69 13.82
C ALA A 81 0.78 2.55 13.32
N VAL A 82 1.66 1.90 14.10
CA VAL A 82 3.04 1.60 13.66
C VAL A 82 3.03 0.65 12.46
N ALA A 83 2.22 -0.41 12.51
CA ALA A 83 2.06 -1.33 11.38
C ALA A 83 1.52 -0.62 10.13
N ALA A 84 0.48 0.20 10.28
CA ALA A 84 -0.10 0.99 9.18
C ALA A 84 0.88 2.03 8.60
N ALA A 85 1.71 2.67 9.43
CA ALA A 85 2.69 3.63 8.93
C ALA A 85 3.83 2.98 8.12
N ALA A 86 4.12 1.70 8.36
CA ALA A 86 5.29 1.04 7.80
C ALA A 86 5.23 0.83 6.28
N GLY A 87 4.06 0.57 5.70
CA GLY A 87 3.88 0.45 4.25
C GLY A 87 4.15 1.76 3.51
N PRO A 88 3.46 2.87 3.84
CA PRO A 88 3.74 4.18 3.27
C PRO A 88 5.19 4.63 3.47
N ALA A 89 5.79 4.34 4.64
CA ALA A 89 7.20 4.63 4.90
C ALA A 89 8.13 3.85 3.95
N ALA A 90 7.88 2.54 3.75
CA ALA A 90 8.64 1.73 2.80
C ALA A 90 8.53 2.26 1.36
N SER A 91 7.31 2.61 0.94
CA SER A 91 7.07 3.22 -0.38
C SER A 91 7.72 4.59 -0.55
N LEU A 92 7.73 5.42 0.49
CA LEU A 92 8.40 6.72 0.47
C LEU A 92 9.92 6.53 0.31
N LEU A 93 10.53 5.68 1.13
CA LEU A 93 11.96 5.39 1.08
C LEU A 93 12.38 4.82 -0.28
N LEU A 94 11.61 3.86 -0.81
CA LEU A 94 11.84 3.31 -2.14
C LEU A 94 11.71 4.39 -3.21
N GLY A 95 10.68 5.24 -3.14
CA GLY A 95 10.46 6.30 -4.11
C GLY A 95 11.60 7.32 -4.16
N LEU A 96 12.11 7.74 -3.00
CA LEU A 96 13.27 8.61 -2.88
C LEU A 96 14.54 7.94 -3.42
N PHE A 97 14.74 6.66 -3.11
CA PHE A 97 15.86 5.88 -3.65
C PHE A 97 15.80 5.77 -5.18
N LEU A 98 14.63 5.47 -5.75
CA LEU A 98 14.44 5.37 -7.20
C LEU A 98 14.59 6.72 -7.90
N LEU A 99 14.19 7.82 -7.24
CA LEU A 99 14.40 9.17 -7.75
C LEU A 99 15.90 9.53 -7.80
N LEU A 100 16.66 9.16 -6.78
CA LEU A 100 18.12 9.28 -6.79
C LEU A 100 18.74 8.41 -7.90
N ALA A 101 18.29 7.17 -8.04
CA ALA A 101 18.75 6.28 -9.11
C ALA A 101 18.45 6.85 -10.50
N TYR A 102 17.27 7.46 -10.71
CA TYR A 102 16.94 8.17 -11.93
C TYR A 102 17.87 9.36 -12.19
N TRP A 103 18.24 10.11 -11.15
CA TRP A 103 19.17 11.25 -11.29
C TRP A 103 20.56 10.80 -11.75
N LEU A 104 21.04 9.63 -11.28
CA LEU A 104 22.31 9.05 -11.70
C LEU A 104 22.25 8.40 -13.08
N MET A 105 21.15 7.68 -13.37
CA MET A 105 20.96 6.92 -14.60
C MET A 105 19.53 7.15 -15.12
N PRO A 106 19.32 8.22 -15.92
CA PRO A 106 17.99 8.59 -16.37
C PRO A 106 17.36 7.51 -17.27
N ALA A 107 16.32 6.87 -16.76
CA ALA A 107 15.48 5.94 -17.50
C ALA A 107 14.01 6.25 -17.24
N TRP A 108 13.17 6.15 -18.28
CA TRP A 108 11.74 6.41 -18.15
C TRP A 108 11.09 5.47 -17.12
N ALA A 109 11.52 4.20 -17.08
CA ALA A 109 11.00 3.21 -16.16
C ALA A 109 11.33 3.53 -14.69
N THR A 110 12.55 4.02 -14.40
CA THR A 110 12.92 4.40 -13.03
C THR A 110 12.17 5.64 -12.57
N LEU A 111 11.92 6.60 -13.47
CA LEU A 111 11.10 7.77 -13.16
C LEU A 111 9.64 7.39 -12.87
N ILE A 112 9.04 6.51 -13.68
CA ILE A 112 7.67 6.02 -13.44
C ILE A 112 7.62 5.28 -12.10
N ALA A 113 8.55 4.37 -11.84
CA ALA A 113 8.59 3.62 -10.59
C ALA A 113 8.77 4.55 -9.37
N ALA A 114 9.65 5.55 -9.45
CA ALA A 114 9.85 6.54 -8.40
C ALA A 114 8.56 7.32 -8.10
N LYS A 115 7.94 7.91 -9.14
CA LYS A 115 6.69 8.66 -9.00
C LYS A 115 5.55 7.80 -8.46
N ALA A 116 5.39 6.59 -9.00
CA ALA A 116 4.36 5.65 -8.55
C ALA A 116 4.56 5.23 -7.09
N SER A 117 5.81 5.01 -6.65
CA SER A 117 6.12 4.68 -5.24
C SER A 117 5.81 5.84 -4.30
N LEU A 118 6.18 7.07 -4.68
CA LEU A 118 5.86 8.27 -3.91
C LEU A 118 4.36 8.54 -3.85
N LEU A 119 3.65 8.31 -4.95
CA LEU A 119 2.19 8.44 -5.03
C LEU A 119 1.50 7.38 -4.17
N LEU A 120 1.95 6.13 -4.20
CA LEU A 120 1.45 5.06 -3.34
C LEU A 120 1.61 5.40 -1.85
N ALA A 121 2.73 6.01 -1.47
CA ALA A 121 2.93 6.52 -0.12
C ALA A 121 1.97 7.68 0.21
N ALA A 122 1.85 8.67 -0.70
CA ALA A 122 1.01 9.85 -0.48
C ALA A 122 -0.48 9.49 -0.34
N ILE A 123 -0.99 8.62 -1.21
CA ILE A 123 -2.39 8.17 -1.18
C ILE A 123 -2.66 7.41 0.13
N ASN A 124 -1.77 6.51 0.53
CA ASN A 124 -1.99 5.75 1.76
C ASN A 124 -1.79 6.57 3.04
N LEU A 125 -1.24 7.78 2.97
CA LEU A 125 -1.20 8.72 4.09
C LEU A 125 -2.47 9.59 4.23
N ILE A 126 -3.42 9.47 3.30
CA ILE A 126 -4.71 10.16 3.41
C ILE A 126 -5.41 9.68 4.70
N PRO A 127 -5.90 10.60 5.56
CA PRO A 127 -6.48 10.24 6.86
C PRO A 127 -7.95 9.78 6.74
N LEU A 128 -8.24 8.89 5.78
CA LEU A 128 -9.58 8.35 5.53
C LEU A 128 -9.49 6.82 5.34
N PRO A 129 -10.40 6.02 5.92
CA PRO A 129 -10.47 4.60 5.57
C PRO A 129 -10.84 4.45 4.09
N PRO A 130 -10.26 3.53 3.31
CA PRO A 130 -9.44 2.39 3.73
C PRO A 130 -7.92 2.66 3.80
N PHE A 131 -7.46 3.89 3.60
CA PHE A 131 -6.03 4.23 3.59
C PHE A 131 -5.38 4.10 4.97
N ASP A 132 -4.09 3.76 5.00
CA ASP A 132 -3.34 3.52 6.24
C ASP A 132 -3.29 4.71 7.19
N GLY A 133 -3.23 5.92 6.62
CA GLY A 133 -3.18 7.20 7.33
C GLY A 133 -4.33 7.37 8.31
N PHE A 134 -5.49 6.77 8.03
CA PHE A 134 -6.60 6.76 8.97
C PHE A 134 -6.25 6.06 10.28
N THR A 135 -5.57 4.90 10.24
CA THR A 135 -5.20 4.17 11.46
C THR A 135 -4.22 4.99 12.33
N ILE A 136 -3.33 5.74 11.70
CA ILE A 136 -2.38 6.64 12.37
C ILE A 136 -3.12 7.79 13.07
N VAL A 137 -4.04 8.43 12.35
CA VAL A 137 -4.85 9.53 12.89
C VAL A 137 -5.78 9.03 13.98
N GLU A 138 -6.42 7.87 13.80
CA GLU A 138 -7.27 7.25 14.80
C GLU A 138 -6.53 7.00 16.11
N ALA A 139 -5.33 6.42 16.07
CA ALA A 139 -4.50 6.24 17.26
C ALA A 139 -4.13 7.57 17.91
N SER A 140 -3.84 8.60 17.10
CA SER A 140 -3.51 9.95 17.58
C SER A 140 -4.70 10.65 18.26
N LEU A 141 -5.91 10.47 17.73
CA LEU A 141 -7.16 10.96 18.31
C LEU A 141 -7.48 10.23 19.62
N ALA A 142 -7.31 8.90 19.64
CA ALA A 142 -7.55 8.09 20.83
C ALA A 142 -6.64 8.50 22.01
N ARG A 143 -5.38 8.88 21.75
CA ARG A 143 -4.47 9.46 22.77
C ARG A 143 -4.98 10.77 23.36
N ARG A 144 -5.81 11.52 22.63
CA ARG A 144 -6.47 12.75 23.09
C ARG A 144 -7.84 12.49 23.73
N GLY A 145 -8.21 11.23 23.95
CA GLY A 145 -9.53 10.84 24.47
C GLY A 145 -10.66 10.92 23.45
N LEU A 146 -10.37 11.23 22.18
CA LEU A 146 -11.36 11.30 21.11
C LEU A 146 -11.50 9.92 20.47
N ARG A 147 -12.69 9.33 20.58
CA ARG A 147 -13.01 8.03 19.97
C ARG A 147 -13.97 8.24 18.81
N ILE A 148 -13.63 7.64 17.68
CA ILE A 148 -14.51 7.61 16.50
C ILE A 148 -15.50 6.47 16.71
N ASP A 149 -16.80 6.79 16.71
CA ASP A 149 -17.84 5.77 16.81
C ASP A 149 -18.00 4.99 15.49
N GLU A 150 -18.76 3.89 15.52
CA GLU A 150 -18.95 3.06 14.33
C GLU A 150 -19.69 3.79 13.19
N GLY A 151 -20.62 4.69 13.52
CA GLY A 151 -21.35 5.48 12.54
C GLY A 151 -20.43 6.45 11.80
N GLN A 152 -19.61 7.19 12.55
CA GLN A 152 -18.58 8.08 12.01
C GLN A 152 -17.58 7.29 11.16
N ARG A 153 -17.12 6.12 11.64
CA ARG A 153 -16.20 5.27 10.88
C ARG A 153 -16.82 4.82 9.55
N ARG A 154 -18.09 4.42 9.53
CA ARG A 154 -18.80 4.03 8.29
C ARG A 154 -18.93 5.21 7.31
N GLN A 155 -19.24 6.40 7.81
CA GLN A 155 -19.31 7.61 6.98
C GLN A 155 -17.94 7.95 6.38
N LEU A 156 -16.88 7.94 7.20
CA LEU A 156 -15.51 8.19 6.74
C LEU A 156 -15.06 7.13 5.73
N PHE A 157 -15.45 5.87 5.92
CA PHE A 157 -15.17 4.80 4.97
C PHE A 157 -15.87 5.04 3.62
N ALA A 158 -17.15 5.44 3.61
CA ALA A 158 -17.86 5.78 2.38
C ALA A 158 -17.20 6.95 1.64
N ILE A 159 -16.80 7.99 2.38
CA ILE A 159 -16.06 9.15 1.82
C ILE A 159 -14.72 8.70 1.24
N GLY A 160 -13.98 7.84 1.95
CA GLY A 160 -12.69 7.36 1.48
C GLY A 160 -12.78 6.41 0.28
N ILE A 161 -13.82 5.58 0.18
CA ILE A 161 -14.10 4.81 -1.05
C ILE A 161 -14.39 5.76 -2.22
N GLY A 162 -15.22 6.79 -2.03
CA GLY A 162 -15.46 7.81 -3.05
C GLY A 162 -14.19 8.53 -3.47
N THR A 163 -13.32 8.84 -2.50
CA THR A 163 -12.00 9.44 -2.75
C THR A 163 -11.10 8.49 -3.55
N MET A 164 -11.06 7.21 -3.20
CA MET A 164 -10.28 6.19 -3.92
C MET A 164 -10.74 6.05 -5.38
N VAL A 165 -12.05 6.02 -5.62
CA VAL A 165 -12.61 5.97 -6.98
C VAL A 165 -12.24 7.23 -7.77
N LEU A 166 -12.40 8.41 -7.17
CA LEU A 166 -12.04 9.67 -7.82
C LEU A 166 -10.55 9.72 -8.17
N LEU A 167 -9.67 9.34 -7.25
CA LEU A 167 -8.22 9.29 -7.48
C LEU A 167 -7.87 8.31 -8.60
N THR A 168 -8.55 7.16 -8.66
CA THR A 168 -8.35 6.16 -9.73
C THR A 168 -8.76 6.69 -11.11
N LEU A 169 -9.69 7.64 -11.18
CA LEU A 169 -10.15 8.23 -12.45
C LEU A 169 -9.34 9.43 -12.91
N VAL A 170 -8.68 10.14 -11.99
CA VAL A 170 -7.99 11.41 -12.25
C VAL A 170 -6.47 11.25 -12.41
N LEU A 171 -5.88 10.23 -11.80
CA LEU A 171 -4.44 9.93 -11.83
C LEU A 171 -4.09 8.93 -12.94
#